data_AF-A0A352M089-F1
#
_entry.id   AF-A0A352M089-F1
#
_cell.length_a   1.000
_cell.length_b   1.000
_cell.length_c   1.000
_cell.angle_alpha   90.00
_cell.angle_beta   90.00
_cell.angle_gamma   90.00
#
_symmetry.space_group_name_H-M   'P 1'
#
loop_
_entity.id
_entity.type
_entity.pdbx_description
1 polymer ?
#
loop_
_entity_poly.entity_id
_entity_poly.type
_entity_poly.pdbx_seq_one_letter_code
_entity_poly.pdbx_strand_id
1 'polypeptide(L)'
;MLYYVIENIDKGGRKMIKTITETTLNIPAFINKIAADFGNLLATPSGKGIDRYINEAKDSKEKECYGRLYLICREFLKNNPDNLYASLDLLEVYLRVDQLDAARRILEKLYSKYSKSSIYSALIELRSLSKVSAR
;
A
#
# COMPACT_ATOMS: atom_id res chain seq x y z
N MET A 1 4.64 3.52 17.61
CA MET A 1 3.62 2.44 17.53
C MET A 1 3.73 1.57 16.28
N LEU A 2 3.94 2.12 15.06
CA LEU A 2 4.22 1.29 13.87
C LEU A 2 5.44 0.38 14.01
N TYR A 3 6.54 0.91 14.56
CA TYR A 3 7.74 0.11 14.87
C TYR A 3 7.44 -1.07 15.81
N TYR A 4 6.51 -0.88 16.76
CA TYR A 4 6.11 -1.93 17.70
C TYR A 4 5.27 -3.01 17.01
N VAL A 5 4.41 -2.65 16.06
CA VAL A 5 3.64 -3.64 15.29
C VAL A 5 4.58 -4.46 14.39
N ILE A 6 5.58 -3.82 13.78
CA ILE A 6 6.56 -4.49 12.91
C ILE A 6 7.55 -5.35 13.71
N GLU A 7 8.06 -4.89 14.85
CA GLU A 7 8.96 -5.70 15.72
C GLU A 7 8.25 -6.90 16.36
N ASN A 8 6.93 -6.84 16.57
CA ASN A 8 6.16 -7.99 17.05
C ASN A 8 5.79 -9.01 15.96
N ILE A 9 6.08 -8.73 14.67
CA ILE A 9 5.94 -9.72 13.59
C ILE A 9 7.04 -10.79 13.69
N ASP A 10 8.20 -10.44 14.25
CA ASP A 10 9.40 -11.29 14.25
C ASP A 10 9.48 -12.24 15.45
N LYS A 11 8.77 -11.95 16.57
CA LYS A 11 8.99 -12.63 17.86
C LYS A 11 7.92 -13.61 18.34
N GLY A 12 7.17 -14.23 17.44
CA GLY A 12 6.63 -15.56 17.76
C GLY A 12 5.24 -15.87 17.21
N GLY A 13 5.16 -16.99 16.48
CA GLY A 13 4.26 -18.11 16.78
C GLY A 13 2.75 -17.87 16.90
N ARG A 14 2.22 -16.68 16.62
CA ARG A 14 0.78 -16.44 16.61
C ARG A 14 0.28 -16.57 15.18
N LYS A 15 -0.54 -17.60 14.96
CA LYS A 15 -1.47 -17.73 13.82
C LYS A 15 -2.00 -16.33 13.50
N MET A 16 -1.65 -15.79 12.33
CA MET A 16 -2.18 -14.52 11.88
C MET A 16 -3.70 -14.65 11.79
N ILE A 17 -4.40 -13.87 12.59
CA ILE A 17 -5.78 -13.52 12.30
C ILE A 17 -5.70 -12.78 10.96
N LYS A 18 -6.27 -13.34 9.89
CA LYS A 18 -6.34 -12.65 8.60
C LYS A 18 -6.93 -11.26 8.86
N THR A 19 -6.27 -10.20 8.40
CA THR A 19 -6.74 -8.84 8.62
C THR A 19 -8.11 -8.65 7.96
N ILE A 20 -8.89 -7.69 8.44
CA ILE A 20 -10.22 -7.41 7.88
C ILE A 20 -10.07 -7.09 6.39
N THR A 21 -9.04 -6.35 6.02
CA THR A 21 -8.69 -6.09 4.62
C THR A 21 -8.39 -7.36 3.84
N GLU A 22 -7.59 -8.30 4.33
CA GLU A 22 -7.34 -9.55 3.60
C GLU A 22 -8.56 -10.48 3.50
N THR A 23 -9.54 -10.33 4.39
CA THR A 23 -10.79 -11.12 4.35
C THR A 23 -11.90 -10.47 3.53
N THR A 24 -11.90 -9.15 3.37
CA THR A 24 -12.98 -8.40 2.71
C THR A 24 -12.55 -7.71 1.41
N LEU A 25 -11.26 -7.47 1.23
CA LEU A 25 -10.69 -6.76 0.09
C LEU A 25 -9.68 -7.65 -0.64
N ASN A 26 -9.91 -7.88 -1.93
CA ASN A 26 -8.87 -8.42 -2.80
C ASN A 26 -7.87 -7.30 -3.12
N ILE A 27 -6.86 -7.15 -2.24
CA ILE A 27 -5.88 -6.06 -2.31
C ILE A 27 -5.19 -5.98 -3.68
N PRO A 28 -4.69 -7.08 -4.29
CA PRO A 28 -4.13 -7.03 -5.64
C PRO A 28 -5.10 -6.47 -6.69
N ALA A 29 -6.36 -6.91 -6.69
CA ALA A 29 -7.36 -6.41 -7.62
C ALA A 29 -7.68 -4.93 -7.39
N PHE A 30 -7.72 -4.50 -6.13
CA PHE A 30 -7.94 -3.10 -5.74
C PHE A 30 -6.83 -2.19 -6.25
N ILE A 31 -5.56 -2.57 -6.05
CA ILE A 31 -4.40 -1.82 -6.53
C ILE A 31 -4.36 -1.79 -8.06
N ASN A 32 -4.61 -2.93 -8.72
CA ASN A 32 -4.60 -3.02 -10.19
C ASN A 32 -5.68 -2.12 -10.82
N LYS A 33 -6.86 -2.01 -10.20
CA LYS A 33 -7.92 -1.09 -10.66
C LYS A 33 -7.47 0.37 -10.64
N ILE A 34 -6.74 0.78 -9.60
CA ILE A 34 -6.18 2.15 -9.52
C ILE A 34 -5.07 2.31 -10.55
N ALA A 35 -4.15 1.34 -10.64
CA ALA A 35 -3.01 1.39 -11.56
C ALA A 35 -3.44 1.45 -13.04
N ALA A 36 -4.53 0.79 -13.42
CA ALA A 36 -5.05 0.80 -14.79
C ALA A 36 -5.36 2.22 -15.30
N ASP A 37 -5.91 3.10 -14.45
CA ASP A 37 -6.21 4.49 -14.80
C ASP A 37 -4.95 5.36 -15.02
N PHE A 38 -3.80 4.84 -14.61
CA PHE A 38 -2.49 5.47 -14.71
C PHE A 38 -1.63 4.93 -15.85
N GLY A 39 -2.13 4.02 -16.69
CA GLY A 39 -1.36 3.27 -17.72
C GLY A 39 -0.13 3.98 -18.30
N ASN A 40 -0.30 5.14 -18.94
CA ASN A 40 0.81 5.88 -19.57
C ASN A 40 1.74 6.61 -18.59
N LEU A 41 1.27 6.96 -17.39
CA LEU A 41 2.05 7.65 -16.35
C LEU A 41 2.96 6.66 -15.61
N LEU A 42 2.50 5.42 -15.44
CA LEU A 42 3.32 4.33 -14.94
C LEU A 42 4.40 3.96 -15.97
N ALA A 43 4.12 3.93 -17.27
CA ALA A 43 5.10 3.56 -18.30
C ALA A 43 6.37 4.44 -18.41
N THR A 44 6.49 5.53 -17.63
CA THR A 44 7.67 6.41 -17.69
C THR A 44 8.87 5.79 -16.94
N PRO A 45 10.07 5.74 -17.57
CA PRO A 45 11.23 4.98 -17.08
C PRO A 45 11.95 5.58 -15.86
N SER A 46 11.41 6.63 -15.25
CA SER A 46 11.95 7.31 -14.07
C SER A 46 11.79 6.50 -12.76
N GLY A 47 11.24 5.27 -12.81
CA GLY A 47 11.01 4.37 -11.68
C GLY A 47 12.12 3.33 -11.37
N LYS A 48 13.13 3.17 -12.22
CA LYS A 48 14.12 2.07 -12.16
C LYS A 48 14.83 1.88 -10.80
N GLY A 49 14.89 2.91 -9.97
CA GLY A 49 15.54 2.85 -8.67
C GLY A 49 14.78 2.05 -7.61
N ILE A 50 13.44 2.10 -7.61
CA ILE A 50 12.63 1.40 -6.60
C ILE A 50 12.26 -0.02 -7.04
N ASP A 51 12.16 -0.26 -8.35
CA ASP A 51 11.80 -1.56 -8.95
C ASP A 51 12.67 -2.72 -8.43
N ARG A 52 13.98 -2.48 -8.29
CA ARG A 52 14.91 -3.47 -7.72
C ARG A 52 14.54 -3.84 -6.29
N TYR A 53 14.29 -2.84 -5.44
CA TYR A 53 13.96 -3.06 -4.04
C TYR A 53 12.57 -3.66 -3.86
N ILE A 54 11.63 -3.34 -4.75
CA ILE A 54 10.30 -3.94 -4.81
C ILE A 54 10.41 -5.42 -5.19
N ASN A 55 11.22 -5.76 -6.19
CA ASN A 55 11.45 -7.16 -6.60
C ASN A 55 12.11 -7.95 -5.47
N GLU A 56 13.17 -7.40 -4.86
CA GLU A 56 13.85 -8.02 -3.71
C GLU A 56 12.93 -8.20 -2.49
N ALA A 57 12.00 -7.26 -2.26
CA ALA A 57 10.98 -7.43 -1.24
C ALA A 57 10.01 -8.56 -1.63
N LYS A 58 9.43 -8.53 -2.84
CA LYS A 58 8.41 -9.48 -3.34
C LYS A 58 8.91 -10.92 -3.40
N ASP A 59 10.20 -11.15 -3.64
CA ASP A 59 10.81 -12.48 -3.68
C ASP A 59 11.09 -13.10 -2.29
N SER A 60 10.94 -12.34 -1.20
CA SER A 60 11.07 -12.85 0.18
C SER A 60 9.72 -13.34 0.73
N LYS A 61 9.76 -14.24 1.73
CA LYS A 61 8.56 -14.76 2.41
C LYS A 61 7.62 -13.59 2.81
N GLU A 62 6.35 -13.69 2.43
CA GLU A 62 5.36 -12.59 2.35
C GLU A 62 5.35 -11.58 3.51
N LYS A 63 5.70 -11.97 4.74
CA LYS A 63 5.59 -11.11 5.93
C LYS A 63 6.81 -10.22 6.17
N GLU A 64 8.01 -10.69 5.88
CA GLU A 64 9.23 -9.86 5.96
C GLU A 64 9.31 -8.87 4.80
N CYS A 65 8.69 -9.23 3.67
CA CYS A 65 8.56 -8.40 2.47
C CYS A 65 7.94 -7.03 2.77
N TYR A 66 6.78 -6.98 3.43
CA TYR A 66 6.04 -5.72 3.63
C TYR A 66 6.72 -4.76 4.61
N GLY A 67 7.42 -5.28 5.63
CA GLY A 67 8.20 -4.44 6.55
C GLY A 67 9.38 -3.76 5.85
N ARG A 68 10.07 -4.49 4.96
CA ARG A 68 11.15 -3.92 4.14
C ARG A 68 10.62 -2.95 3.09
N LEU A 69 9.57 -3.35 2.37
CA LEU A 69 8.92 -2.52 1.36
C LEU A 69 8.42 -1.19 1.95
N TYR A 70 7.83 -1.22 3.15
CA TYR A 70 7.45 -0.03 3.90
C TYR A 70 8.62 0.96 4.06
N LEU A 71 9.77 0.48 4.56
CA LEU A 71 10.95 1.32 4.82
C LEU A 71 11.50 1.89 3.52
N ILE A 72 11.63 1.05 2.49
CA ILE A 72 12.10 1.45 1.16
C ILE A 72 11.22 2.55 0.58
N CYS A 73 9.90 2.32 0.50
CA CYS A 73 8.97 3.29 -0.06
C CYS A 73 9.00 4.60 0.72
N ARG A 74 9.05 4.53 2.07
CA ARG A 74 9.09 5.72 2.91
C ARG A 74 10.36 6.54 2.71
N GLU A 75 11.53 5.92 2.70
CA GLU A 75 12.79 6.63 2.48
C GLU A 75 12.86 7.20 1.05
N PHE A 76 12.42 6.44 0.05
CA PHE A 76 12.39 6.88 -1.33
C PHE A 76 11.47 8.09 -1.54
N LEU A 77 10.28 8.06 -0.94
CA LEU A 77 9.30 9.16 -0.99
C LEU A 77 9.75 10.43 -0.26
N LYS A 78 10.74 10.38 0.65
CA LYS A 78 11.30 11.62 1.22
C LYS A 78 11.96 12.49 0.15
N ASN A 79 12.68 11.86 -0.76
CA ASN A 79 13.40 12.54 -1.85
C ASN A 79 12.55 12.64 -3.13
N ASN A 80 11.53 11.78 -3.27
CA ASN A 80 10.66 11.72 -4.43
C ASN A 80 9.18 11.71 -3.99
N PRO A 81 8.68 12.79 -3.35
CA PRO A 81 7.38 12.78 -2.66
C PRO A 81 6.21 12.47 -3.56
N ASP A 82 6.36 12.71 -4.85
CA ASP A 82 5.31 12.61 -5.85
C ASP A 82 5.48 11.39 -6.77
N ASN A 83 6.35 10.46 -6.39
CA ASN A 83 6.53 9.23 -7.13
C ASN A 83 5.29 8.33 -6.99
N LEU A 84 4.64 8.08 -8.12
CA LEU A 84 3.40 7.33 -8.19
C LEU A 84 3.59 5.85 -7.82
N TYR A 85 4.67 5.21 -8.28
CA TYR A 85 4.98 3.81 -7.98
C TYR A 85 5.14 3.59 -6.49
N ALA A 86 6.07 4.33 -5.87
CA ALA A 86 6.33 4.23 -4.44
C ALA A 86 5.09 4.56 -3.59
N SER A 87 4.20 5.43 -4.09
CA SER A 87 2.92 5.71 -3.43
C SER A 87 1.94 4.52 -3.51
N LEU A 88 1.85 3.84 -4.65
CA LEU A 88 0.99 2.67 -4.83
C LEU A 88 1.51 1.46 -4.03
N ASP A 89 2.82 1.21 -4.01
CA ASP A 89 3.40 0.14 -3.19
C ASP A 89 3.20 0.42 -1.69
N LEU A 90 3.39 1.67 -1.25
CA LEU A 90 3.13 2.04 0.14
C LEU A 90 1.64 1.94 0.50
N LEU A 91 0.74 2.24 -0.44
CA LEU A 91 -0.70 2.02 -0.28
C LEU A 91 -1.00 0.53 -0.07
N GLU A 92 -0.43 -0.36 -0.90
CA GLU A 92 -0.60 -1.80 -0.75
C GLU A 92 -0.13 -2.28 0.62
N VAL A 93 1.07 -1.85 1.05
CA VAL A 93 1.62 -2.17 2.37
C VAL A 93 0.64 -1.76 3.48
N TYR A 94 0.14 -0.52 3.44
CA TYR A 94 -0.80 -0.05 4.47
C TYR A 94 -2.11 -0.84 4.48
N LEU A 95 -2.64 -1.25 3.32
CA LEU A 95 -3.84 -2.09 3.26
C LEU A 95 -3.59 -3.48 3.87
N ARG A 96 -2.43 -4.08 3.61
CA ARG A 96 -2.04 -5.40 4.15
C ARG A 96 -1.90 -5.39 5.66
N VAL A 97 -1.37 -4.31 6.23
CA VAL A 97 -1.20 -4.15 7.69
C VAL A 97 -2.37 -3.42 8.37
N ASP A 98 -3.52 -3.34 7.70
CA ASP A 98 -4.79 -2.76 8.20
C ASP A 98 -4.68 -1.30 8.68
N GLN A 99 -3.76 -0.53 8.08
CA GLN A 99 -3.60 0.90 8.34
C GLN A 99 -4.46 1.73 7.40
N LEU A 100 -5.78 1.61 7.55
CA LEU A 100 -6.76 2.24 6.66
C LEU A 100 -6.65 3.76 6.61
N ASP A 101 -6.30 4.43 7.72
CA ASP A 101 -6.11 5.89 7.72
C ASP A 101 -4.88 6.32 6.92
N ALA A 102 -3.79 5.56 7.00
CA ALA A 102 -2.59 5.84 6.22
C ALA A 102 -2.81 5.56 4.73
N ALA A 103 -3.48 4.44 4.41
CA ALA A 103 -3.92 4.11 3.05
C ALA A 103 -4.82 5.20 2.47
N ARG A 104 -5.79 5.71 3.25
CA ARG A 104 -6.69 6.79 2.85
C ARG A 104 -5.93 8.06 2.49
N ARG A 105 -4.96 8.49 3.31
CA ARG A 105 -4.15 9.68 3.04
C ARG A 105 -3.37 9.59 1.73
N ILE A 106 -2.87 8.39 1.39
CA ILE A 106 -2.22 8.17 0.09
C ILE A 106 -3.23 8.36 -1.04
N LEU A 107 -4.41 7.75 -0.95
CA LEU A 107 -5.47 7.90 -1.95
C LEU A 107 -5.93 9.36 -2.09
N GLU A 108 -6.09 10.10 -0.99
CA GLU A 108 -6.44 11.52 -1.01
C GLU A 108 -5.37 12.35 -1.74
N LYS A 109 -4.08 12.09 -1.46
CA LYS A 109 -2.97 12.75 -2.16
C LYS A 109 -2.97 12.43 -3.65
N LEU A 110 -3.19 11.18 -4.03
CA LEU A 110 -3.25 10.78 -5.44
C LEU A 110 -4.48 11.41 -6.12
N TYR A 111 -5.62 11.46 -5.44
CA TYR A 111 -6.84 12.07 -5.97
C TYR A 111 -6.67 13.57 -6.18
N SER A 112 -6.08 14.30 -5.22
CA SER A 112 -5.86 15.75 -5.37
C SER A 112 -4.97 16.11 -6.55
N LYS A 113 -4.06 15.20 -6.94
CA LYS A 113 -3.11 15.43 -8.04
C LYS A 113 -3.64 15.00 -9.41
N TYR A 114 -4.33 13.86 -9.47
CA TYR A 114 -4.68 13.22 -10.74
C TYR A 114 -6.19 13.15 -11.01
N SER A 115 -7.02 13.37 -10.00
CA SER A 115 -8.49 13.42 -10.07
C SER A 115 -9.12 12.23 -10.80
N LYS A 116 -8.53 11.03 -10.68
CA LYS A 116 -9.01 9.81 -11.35
C LYS A 116 -10.22 9.20 -10.65
N SER A 117 -11.16 8.68 -11.44
CA SER A 117 -12.38 8.06 -10.94
C SER A 117 -12.13 6.73 -10.21
N SER A 118 -11.10 5.96 -10.60
CA SER A 118 -10.67 4.77 -9.85
C SER A 118 -10.25 5.10 -8.42
N ILE A 119 -9.51 6.20 -8.20
CA ILE A 119 -9.06 6.64 -6.88
C ILE A 119 -10.27 7.11 -6.04
N TYR A 120 -11.20 7.84 -6.64
CA TYR A 120 -12.43 8.23 -5.96
C TYR A 120 -13.25 7.01 -5.52
N SER A 121 -13.38 6.01 -6.40
CA SER A 121 -14.06 4.76 -6.07
C SER A 121 -13.35 4.00 -4.95
N ALA A 122 -12.02 3.96 -4.98
CA ALA A 122 -11.18 3.36 -3.95
C ALA A 122 -11.34 4.05 -2.59
N LEU A 123 -11.49 5.38 -2.54
CA LEU A 123 -11.77 6.13 -1.31
C LEU A 123 -13.14 5.77 -0.71
N ILE A 124 -14.17 5.59 -1.56
CA ILE A 124 -15.50 5.17 -1.10
C ILE A 124 -15.46 3.76 -0.52
N GLU A 125 -14.80 2.84 -1.22
CA GLU A 125 -14.64 1.44 -0.80
C GLU A 125 -13.84 1.34 0.52
N LEU A 126 -12.74 2.09 0.66
CA LEU A 126 -11.98 2.12 1.91
C LEU A 126 -12.80 2.71 3.08
N ARG A 127 -13.67 3.70 2.80
CA ARG A 127 -14.57 4.27 3.81
C ARG A 127 -15.63 3.27 4.27
N SER A 128 -16.14 2.40 3.39
CA SER A 128 -17.10 1.37 3.80
C SER A 128 -16.45 0.34 4.73
N LEU A 129 -15.19 -0.05 4.45
CA LEU A 129 -14.42 -0.95 5.31
C LEU A 129 -14.19 -0.38 6.73
N SER A 130 -13.85 0.90 6.83
CA SER A 130 -13.66 1.56 8.14
C SER A 130 -14.94 1.58 9.01
N LYS A 131 -16.13 1.53 8.40
CA LYS A 131 -17.41 1.45 9.13
C LYS A 131 -17.73 0.05 9.61
N VAL A 132 -17.23 -0.99 8.93
CA VAL A 132 -17.42 -2.39 9.31
C VAL A 132 -16.50 -2.76 10.46
N SER A 133 -15.26 -2.24 10.48
CA SER A 133 -14.29 -2.49 11.56
C SER A 133 -14.61 -1.80 12.90
N ALA A 134 -15.53 -0.84 12.92
CA ALA A 134 -15.93 -0.08 14.12
C ALA A 134 -17.18 -0.66 14.83
N ARG A 135 -17.67 -1.82 14.39
CA ARG A 135 -18.78 -2.57 15.00
C ARG A 135 -18.23 -3.82 15.67
#